data_AF-A0A915NCD4-F1
#
_entry.id   AF-A0A915NCD4-F1
#
_cell.length_a   1.000
_cell.length_b   1.000
_cell.length_c   1.000
_cell.angle_alpha   90.00
_cell.angle_beta   90.00
_cell.angle_gamma   90.00
#
_symmetry.space_group_name_H-M   'P 1'
#
loop_
_entity.id
_entity.type
_entity.pdbx_description
1 polymer ?
#
loop_
_entity_poly.entity_id
_entity_poly.type
_entity_poly.pdbx_seq_one_letter_code
_entity_poly.pdbx_strand_id
1 'polypeptide(L)'
;MAAEIINKETEKTNNNLVDSTMTNSSNSIKSHTKPPFELKQPLAVWPLKLSLIIFGIQFLERFSFYFLKSTLSNHLIDNLGMNVLTANTSQKLIIQVTFFAAIVGGIMCDIKYGRYGTLAWFFPIYFVGQALITFSPLIPLPGFFHP
;
A
#
# COMPACT_ATOMS: atom_id res chain seq x y z
N MET A 1 22.12 -31.75 -74.68
CA MET A 1 21.22 -30.58 -74.49
C MET A 1 19.95 -30.94 -73.73
N ALA A 2 19.19 -31.98 -74.12
CA ALA A 2 17.96 -32.39 -73.39
C ALA A 2 18.21 -32.96 -71.98
N ALA A 3 19.30 -33.70 -71.77
CA ALA A 3 19.62 -34.32 -70.47
C ALA A 3 19.99 -33.31 -69.37
N GLU A 4 20.49 -32.13 -69.74
CA GLU A 4 20.93 -31.08 -68.81
C GLU A 4 19.75 -30.25 -68.28
N ILE A 5 18.70 -30.11 -69.10
CA ILE A 5 17.47 -29.40 -68.75
C ILE A 5 16.68 -30.20 -67.71
N ILE A 6 16.61 -31.53 -67.87
CA ILE A 6 15.91 -32.42 -66.93
C ILE A 6 16.55 -32.37 -65.54
N ASN A 7 17.89 -32.35 -65.46
CA ASN A 7 18.59 -32.34 -64.19
C ASN A 7 18.37 -31.03 -63.40
N LYS A 8 18.26 -29.91 -64.12
CA LYS A 8 18.00 -28.59 -63.52
C LYS A 8 16.58 -28.47 -62.96
N GLU A 9 15.62 -29.16 -63.58
CA GLU A 9 14.22 -29.16 -63.17
C GLU A 9 13.98 -30.06 -61.95
N THR A 10 14.70 -31.19 -61.85
CA THR A 10 14.69 -32.06 -60.67
C THR A 10 15.34 -31.40 -59.45
N GLU A 11 16.42 -30.64 -59.63
CA GLU A 11 17.06 -29.90 -58.54
C GLU A 11 16.16 -28.77 -58.02
N LYS A 12 15.50 -28.04 -58.92
CA LYS A 12 14.55 -26.99 -58.56
C LYS A 12 13.32 -27.54 -57.84
N THR A 13 12.85 -28.72 -58.20
CA THR A 13 11.71 -29.38 -57.52
C THR A 13 12.09 -29.86 -56.13
N ASN A 14 13.29 -30.44 -55.96
CA ASN A 14 13.79 -30.89 -54.66
C ASN A 14 14.01 -29.72 -53.68
N ASN A 15 14.55 -28.59 -54.14
CA ASN A 15 14.78 -27.43 -53.28
C ASN A 15 13.47 -26.81 -52.74
N ASN A 16 12.41 -26.77 -53.57
CA ASN A 16 11.10 -26.28 -53.13
C ASN A 16 10.38 -27.24 -52.16
N LEU A 17 10.62 -28.54 -52.27
CA LEU A 17 10.05 -29.57 -51.39
C LEU A 17 10.70 -29.55 -49.99
N VAL A 18 12.00 -29.27 -49.93
CA VAL A 18 12.77 -29.11 -48.67
C VAL A 18 12.38 -27.82 -47.94
N ASP A 19 12.15 -26.71 -48.65
CA ASP A 19 11.72 -25.44 -48.04
C ASP A 19 10.29 -25.50 -47.46
N SER A 20 9.40 -26.30 -48.07
CA SER A 20 8.02 -26.45 -47.60
C SER A 20 7.86 -27.42 -46.43
N THR A 21 8.84 -28.30 -46.17
CA THR A 21 8.84 -29.18 -44.99
C THR A 21 9.53 -28.56 -43.76
N MET A 22 10.52 -27.69 -43.96
CA MET A 22 11.24 -27.00 -42.86
C MET A 22 10.44 -25.86 -42.21
N THR A 23 9.41 -25.32 -42.88
CA THR A 23 8.64 -24.16 -42.39
C THR A 23 7.39 -24.51 -41.57
N ASN A 24 6.93 -25.77 -41.59
CA ASN A 24 5.67 -26.16 -40.95
C ASN A 24 5.84 -26.89 -39.60
N SER A 25 7.08 -27.19 -39.19
CA SER A 25 7.38 -27.83 -37.89
C SER A 25 7.71 -26.85 -36.76
N SER A 26 7.63 -25.54 -36.99
CA SER A 26 7.93 -24.51 -35.98
C SER A 26 6.69 -23.96 -35.27
N ASN A 27 5.48 -24.38 -35.64
CA ASN A 27 4.22 -23.83 -35.13
C ASN A 27 3.53 -24.68 -34.04
N SER A 28 4.19 -25.70 -33.48
CA SER A 28 3.56 -26.66 -32.55
C SER A 28 4.27 -26.85 -31.21
N ILE A 29 4.76 -25.78 -30.57
CA ILE A 29 5.00 -25.80 -29.12
C ILE A 29 4.62 -24.44 -28.52
N LYS A 30 3.33 -24.14 -28.45
CA LYS A 30 2.78 -23.24 -27.41
C LYS A 30 2.43 -24.12 -26.21
N SER A 31 3.44 -24.58 -25.46
CA SER A 31 3.22 -25.17 -24.15
C SER A 31 2.88 -24.03 -23.18
N HIS A 32 1.69 -24.15 -22.60
CA HIS A 32 1.08 -23.17 -21.72
C HIS A 32 1.70 -23.23 -20.31
N THR A 33 3.02 -23.14 -20.18
CA THR A 33 3.68 -22.98 -18.89
C THR A 33 3.86 -21.50 -18.60
N LYS A 34 2.96 -20.93 -17.81
CA LYS A 34 3.11 -19.58 -17.25
C LYS A 34 4.45 -19.55 -16.48
N PRO A 35 5.38 -18.62 -16.77
CA PRO A 35 6.58 -18.48 -15.95
C PRO A 35 6.19 -18.09 -14.52
N PRO A 36 6.92 -18.51 -13.48
CA PRO A 36 6.68 -18.06 -12.12
C PRO A 36 6.83 -16.54 -12.08
N PHE A 37 5.73 -15.83 -11.79
CA PHE A 37 5.63 -14.41 -11.40
C PHE A 37 6.91 -13.59 -11.68
N GLU A 38 7.14 -13.27 -12.94
CA GLU A 38 8.23 -12.38 -13.35
C GLU A 38 7.88 -10.96 -12.88
N LEU A 39 8.49 -10.52 -11.78
CA LEU A 39 8.54 -9.12 -11.37
C LEU A 39 9.38 -8.33 -12.39
N LYS A 40 8.84 -8.07 -13.58
CA LYS A 40 9.42 -7.11 -14.52
C LYS A 40 9.11 -5.69 -14.05
N GLN A 41 9.58 -5.35 -12.85
CA GLN A 41 9.69 -3.95 -12.47
C GLN A 41 10.94 -3.46 -13.21
N PRO A 42 10.85 -2.51 -14.16
CA PRO A 42 12.04 -1.75 -14.51
C PRO A 42 12.60 -1.20 -13.18
N LEU A 43 13.93 -1.18 -13.02
CA LEU A 43 14.58 -0.47 -11.92
C LEU A 43 14.26 1.02 -12.09
N ALA A 44 13.03 1.39 -11.74
CA ALA A 44 12.51 2.72 -11.82
C ALA A 44 13.26 3.50 -10.75
N VAL A 45 14.02 4.49 -11.19
CA VAL A 45 14.30 5.68 -10.36
C VAL A 45 12.95 6.14 -9.82
N TRP A 46 12.67 5.77 -8.57
CA TRP A 46 11.43 6.11 -7.92
C TRP A 46 11.33 7.63 -7.94
N PRO A 47 10.24 8.23 -8.45
CA PRO A 47 10.08 9.67 -8.39
C PRO A 47 10.16 10.04 -6.92
N LEU A 48 11.17 10.83 -6.54
CA LEU A 48 11.42 11.25 -5.15
C LEU A 48 10.16 11.77 -4.46
N LYS A 49 9.24 12.34 -5.25
CA LYS A 49 7.89 12.74 -4.84
C LYS A 49 7.10 11.59 -4.21
N LEU A 50 6.96 10.43 -4.85
CA LEU A 50 6.20 9.30 -4.29
C LEU A 50 6.85 8.76 -3.02
N SER A 51 8.18 8.67 -2.99
CA SER A 51 8.91 8.25 -1.80
C SER A 51 8.68 9.19 -0.62
N LEU A 52 8.71 10.52 -0.85
CA LEU A 52 8.40 11.53 0.16
C LEU A 52 6.95 11.49 0.62
N ILE A 53 5.98 11.24 -0.27
CA ILE A 53 4.57 11.09 0.11
C ILE A 53 4.40 9.87 1.03
N ILE A 54 4.97 8.72 0.65
CA ILE A 54 4.86 7.49 1.45
C ILE A 54 5.57 7.68 2.79
N PHE A 55 6.76 8.26 2.78
CA PHE A 55 7.51 8.56 3.99
C PHE A 55 6.76 9.55 4.90
N GLY A 56 6.17 10.60 4.33
CA GLY A 56 5.36 11.57 5.06
C GLY A 56 4.17 10.89 5.75
N ILE A 57 3.48 9.99 5.06
CA ILE A 57 2.38 9.19 5.62
C ILE A 57 2.86 8.26 6.74
N GLN A 58 3.97 7.55 6.56
CA GLN A 58 4.55 6.69 7.60
C GLN A 58 4.99 7.50 8.83
N PHE A 59 5.58 8.68 8.60
CA PHE A 59 5.99 9.58 9.66
C PHE A 59 4.77 10.11 10.42
N LEU A 60 3.71 10.47 9.71
CA LEU A 60 2.53 11.08 10.30
C LEU A 60 1.67 10.08 11.06
N GLU A 61 1.65 8.81 10.63
CA GLU A 61 1.12 7.69 11.41
C GLU A 61 1.81 7.59 12.77
N ARG A 62 3.16 7.57 12.77
CA ARG A 62 3.96 7.50 14.00
C ARG A 62 3.75 8.75 14.87
N PHE A 63 3.79 9.93 14.26
CA PHE A 63 3.60 11.21 14.94
C PHE A 63 2.25 11.27 15.66
N SER A 64 1.16 10.89 14.98
CA SER A 64 -0.18 10.95 15.59
C SER A 64 -0.32 10.00 16.78
N PHE A 65 0.29 8.81 16.72
CA PHE A 65 0.25 7.86 17.85
C PHE A 65 0.97 8.43 19.07
N TYR A 66 2.15 9.02 18.89
CA TYR A 66 2.90 9.64 19.98
C TYR A 66 2.24 10.92 20.50
N PHE A 67 1.65 11.72 19.61
CA PHE A 67 0.93 12.94 19.98
C PHE A 67 -0.29 12.62 20.84
N LEU A 68 -1.16 11.69 20.39
CA LEU A 68 -2.34 11.29 21.16
C LEU A 68 -1.95 10.79 22.55
N LYS A 69 -0.91 9.96 22.63
CA LYS A 69 -0.40 9.43 23.91
C LYS A 69 0.04 10.55 24.84
N SER A 70 0.79 11.53 24.34
CA SER A 70 1.29 12.66 25.14
C SER A 70 0.15 13.57 25.62
N THR A 71 -0.70 14.01 24.70
CA THR A 71 -1.76 14.99 24.97
C THR A 71 -2.85 14.42 25.87
N LEU A 72 -3.21 13.15 25.69
CA LEU A 72 -4.23 12.48 26.49
C LEU A 72 -3.81 12.35 27.96
N SER A 73 -2.57 11.91 28.24
CA SER A 73 -2.08 11.77 29.61
C SER A 73 -2.12 13.11 30.36
N ASN A 74 -1.63 14.17 29.72
CA ASN A 74 -1.59 15.50 30.32
C ASN A 74 -3.01 16.04 30.51
N HIS A 75 -3.92 15.84 29.54
CA HIS A 75 -5.29 16.30 29.67
C HIS A 75 -6.04 15.65 30.84
N LEU A 76 -5.83 14.35 31.09
CA LEU A 76 -6.47 13.65 32.21
C LEU A 76 -5.94 14.09 33.58
N ILE A 77 -4.67 14.46 33.66
CA ILE A 77 -4.05 14.90 34.91
C ILE A 77 -4.40 16.38 35.17
N ASP A 78 -4.20 17.24 34.18
CA ASP A 78 -4.27 18.69 34.36
C ASP A 78 -5.71 19.22 34.31
N ASN A 79 -6.56 18.71 33.40
CA ASN A 79 -7.92 19.24 33.22
C ASN A 79 -8.98 18.45 34.00
N LEU A 80 -8.78 17.14 34.23
CA LEU A 80 -9.71 16.30 34.99
C LEU A 80 -9.27 16.04 36.43
N GLY A 81 -8.06 16.44 36.84
CA GLY A 81 -7.55 16.23 38.20
C GLY A 81 -7.47 14.75 38.60
N MET A 82 -7.41 13.83 37.63
CA MET A 82 -7.41 12.39 37.91
C MET A 82 -6.08 11.94 38.51
N ASN A 83 -6.14 10.94 39.40
CA ASN A 83 -4.94 10.28 39.90
C ASN A 83 -4.12 9.67 38.74
N VAL A 84 -2.80 9.84 38.79
CA VAL A 84 -1.84 9.38 37.77
C VAL A 84 -2.00 7.89 37.47
N LEU A 85 -2.35 7.06 38.46
CA LEU A 85 -2.61 5.63 38.28
C LEU A 85 -3.84 5.37 37.38
N THR A 86 -4.92 6.12 37.59
CA THR A 86 -6.15 5.99 36.81
C THR A 86 -5.97 6.55 35.39
N ALA A 87 -5.29 7.68 35.25
CA ALA A 87 -4.97 8.28 33.94
C ALA A 87 -4.08 7.36 33.08
N ASN A 88 -3.09 6.70 33.69
CA ASN A 88 -2.28 5.71 32.99
C ASN A 88 -3.08 4.48 32.55
N THR A 89 -4.09 4.08 33.33
CA THR A 89 -4.94 2.92 33.01
C THR A 89 -5.85 3.21 31.82
N SER A 90 -6.51 4.38 31.81
CA SER A 90 -7.32 4.80 30.66
C SER A 90 -6.48 5.00 29.39
N GLN A 91 -5.27 5.58 29.50
CA GLN A 91 -4.34 5.68 28.37
C GLN A 91 -4.00 4.30 27.78
N LYS A 92 -3.70 3.31 28.64
CA LYS A 92 -3.41 1.93 28.20
C LYS A 92 -4.60 1.29 27.50
N LEU A 93 -5.82 1.49 28.02
CA LEU A 93 -7.04 1.01 27.38
C LEU A 93 -7.23 1.62 25.99
N ILE A 94 -6.99 2.92 25.83
CA ILE A 94 -7.09 3.61 24.54
C ILE A 94 -6.06 3.08 23.53
N ILE A 95 -4.85 2.77 23.97
CA ILE A 95 -3.83 2.11 23.14
C ILE A 95 -4.30 0.73 22.69
N GLN A 96 -4.87 -0.08 23.59
CA GLN A 96 -5.41 -1.41 23.26
C GLN A 96 -6.57 -1.31 22.25
N VAL A 97 -7.48 -0.35 22.43
CA VAL A 97 -8.58 -0.08 21.48
C VAL A 97 -8.04 0.33 20.10
N THR A 98 -6.95 1.10 20.06
CA THR A 98 -6.30 1.50 18.80
C THR A 98 -5.77 0.28 18.02
N PHE A 99 -5.17 -0.69 18.72
CA PHE A 99 -4.73 -1.94 18.07
C PHE A 99 -5.92 -2.73 17.51
N PHE A 100 -7.03 -2.81 18.24
CA PHE A 100 -8.24 -3.45 17.75
C PHE A 100 -8.80 -2.74 16.51
N ALA A 101 -8.85 -1.40 16.54
CA ALA A 101 -9.25 -0.59 15.41
C ALA A 101 -8.34 -0.78 14.19
N ALA A 102 -7.03 -0.98 14.38
CA ALA A 102 -6.09 -1.28 13.30
C ALA A 102 -6.36 -2.63 12.62
N ILE A 103 -6.71 -3.67 13.42
CA ILE A 103 -7.11 -4.98 12.88
C ILE A 103 -8.36 -4.83 12.02
N VAL A 104 -9.37 -4.14 12.55
CA VAL A 104 -10.63 -3.88 11.85
C VAL A 104 -10.37 -3.08 10.56
N GLY A 105 -9.57 -2.02 10.64
CA GLY A 105 -9.17 -1.20 9.49
C GLY A 105 -8.41 -1.98 8.42
N GLY A 106 -7.56 -2.95 8.82
CA GLY A 106 -6.89 -3.86 7.90
C GLY A 106 -7.87 -4.72 7.12
N ILE A 107 -8.84 -5.34 7.81
CA ILE A 107 -9.90 -6.13 7.17
C ILE A 107 -10.74 -5.26 6.21
N MET A 108 -11.03 -4.01 6.56
CA MET A 108 -11.72 -3.07 5.65
C MET A 108 -10.90 -2.75 4.39
N CYS A 109 -9.57 -2.72 4.48
CA CYS A 109 -8.69 -2.46 3.34
C CYS A 109 -8.72 -3.62 2.33
N ASP A 110 -8.80 -4.86 2.81
CA ASP A 110 -8.81 -6.05 1.95
C ASP A 110 -10.08 -6.18 1.11
N ILE A 111 -11.22 -5.64 1.58
CA ILE A 111 -12.53 -5.88 0.96
C ILE A 111 -12.91 -4.83 -0.10
N LYS A 112 -12.58 -3.53 0.08
CA LYS A 112 -13.20 -2.46 -0.73
C LYS A 112 -12.30 -1.32 -1.22
N TYR A 113 -11.16 -1.06 -0.60
CA TYR A 113 -10.42 0.18 -0.81
C TYR A 113 -8.96 -0.18 -1.08
N GLY A 114 -8.52 -0.09 -2.34
CA GLY A 114 -7.14 -0.41 -2.72
C GLY A 114 -6.10 0.27 -1.81
N ARG A 115 -4.89 -0.30 -1.77
CA ARG A 115 -3.76 -0.06 -0.83
C ARG A 115 -3.50 1.37 -0.31
N TYR A 116 -3.90 2.43 -1.01
CA TYR A 116 -3.65 3.83 -0.62
C TYR A 116 -4.91 4.62 -0.24
N GLY A 117 -6.11 4.15 -0.59
CA GLY A 117 -7.35 4.92 -0.46
C GLY A 117 -7.89 5.01 0.98
N THR A 118 -7.79 3.91 1.72
CA THR A 118 -8.29 3.81 3.10
C THR A 118 -7.52 4.75 4.03
N LEU A 119 -6.19 4.75 3.95
CA LEU A 119 -5.33 5.54 4.83
C LEU A 119 -5.54 7.05 4.62
N ALA A 120 -5.74 7.48 3.38
CA ALA A 120 -6.02 8.88 3.05
C ALA A 120 -7.36 9.36 3.62
N TRP A 121 -8.38 8.50 3.64
CA TRP A 121 -9.70 8.84 4.21
C TRP A 121 -9.69 8.88 5.74
N PHE A 122 -8.93 8.00 6.38
CA PHE A 122 -8.82 7.98 7.84
C PHE A 122 -7.97 9.13 8.40
N PHE A 123 -7.02 9.67 7.64
CA PHE A 123 -6.16 10.75 8.13
C PHE A 123 -6.90 11.99 8.69
N PRO A 124 -7.89 12.59 8.00
CA PRO A 124 -8.61 13.75 8.51
C PRO A 124 -9.43 13.47 9.77
N ILE A 125 -10.04 12.27 9.92
CA ILE A 125 -10.83 11.96 11.12
C ILE A 125 -9.94 11.95 12.37
N TYR A 126 -8.71 11.44 12.23
CA TYR A 126 -7.73 11.44 13.33
C TYR A 126 -7.26 12.85 13.67
N PHE A 127 -7.02 13.69 12.67
CA PHE A 127 -6.60 15.08 12.89
C PHE A 127 -7.67 15.88 13.64
N VAL A 128 -8.94 15.69 13.28
CA VAL A 128 -10.08 16.29 13.99
C VAL A 128 -10.14 15.81 15.44
N GLY A 129 -9.92 14.52 15.70
CA GLY A 129 -9.87 13.98 17.07
C GLY A 129 -8.79 14.64 17.94
N GLN A 130 -7.59 14.84 17.39
CA GLN A 130 -6.50 15.54 18.10
C GLN A 130 -6.79 17.01 18.33
N ALA A 131 -7.37 17.67 17.31
CA ALA A 131 -7.77 19.06 17.40
C ALA A 131 -8.81 19.25 18.51
N LEU A 132 -9.83 18.39 18.58
CA LEU A 132 -10.86 18.44 19.63
C LEU A 132 -10.27 18.34 21.04
N ILE A 133 -9.35 17.40 21.30
CA ILE A 133 -8.71 17.27 22.62
C ILE A 133 -7.90 18.52 22.97
N THR A 134 -7.23 19.12 21.98
CA THR A 134 -6.40 20.33 22.16
C THR A 134 -7.27 21.58 22.37
N PHE A 135 -8.40 21.68 21.68
CA PHE A 135 -9.35 22.79 21.84
C PHE A 135 -10.27 22.64 23.04
N SER A 136 -10.40 21.43 23.62
CA SER A 136 -11.26 21.18 24.78
C SER A 136 -10.98 22.11 25.97
N PRO A 137 -9.73 22.47 26.31
CA PRO A 137 -9.43 23.45 27.35
C PRO A 137 -9.56 24.92 26.89
N LEU A 138 -9.58 25.18 25.58
CA LEU A 138 -9.67 26.54 25.02
C LEU A 138 -11.10 27.09 25.03
N ILE A 139 -12.11 26.26 25.27
CA ILE A 139 -13.48 26.71 25.55
C ILE A 139 -13.56 26.99 27.05
N PRO A 140 -13.49 28.27 27.49
CA PRO A 140 -13.72 28.61 28.86
C PRO A 140 -15.19 28.35 29.17
N LEU A 141 -15.48 27.22 29.82
CA LEU A 141 -16.74 27.07 30.53
C LEU A 141 -16.72 28.10 31.68
N PRO A 142 -17.67 29.05 31.73
CA PRO A 142 -17.74 30.00 32.82
C PRO A 142 -18.01 29.23 34.13
N GLY A 143 -16.95 29.00 34.93
CA GLY A 143 -17.09 28.42 36.27
C GLY A 143 -16.00 27.47 36.76
N PHE A 144 -15.06 27.01 35.91
CA PHE A 144 -14.09 25.97 36.32
C PHE A 144 -12.63 26.47 36.50
N PHE A 145 -12.43 27.79 36.54
CA PHE A 145 -11.15 28.38 36.96
C PHE A 145 -11.27 28.88 38.40
N HIS A 146 -10.87 28.04 39.35
CA HIS A 146 -10.39 28.45 40.68
C HIS A 146 -9.38 27.38 41.15
N PRO A 147 -8.27 27.81 41.79
CA PRO A 147 -6.87 27.58 41.41
C PRO A 147 -6.35 26.16 41.63
#